data_AF-A0A7S3AH84-F1
#
_entry.id   AF-A0A7S3AH84-F1
#
_cell.length_a   1.000
_cell.length_b   1.000
_cell.length_c   1.000
_cell.angle_alpha   90.00
_cell.angle_beta   90.00
_cell.angle_gamma   90.00
#
_symmetry.space_group_name_H-M   'P 1'
#
loop_
_entity.id
_entity.type
_entity.pdbx_description
1 polymer ?
#
loop_
_entity_poly.entity_id
_entity_poly.type
_entity_poly.pdbx_seq_one_letter_code
_entity_poly.pdbx_strand_id
1 'polypeptide(L)'
;SRHSVAASASEASRKPSVGIKFAKQLTNLLALIDSTATHYIRCIKPNSDRSAERFEPKLSLEQLKYSGVFEAVTIRKCGYPFRLPHLQFANRYRCILSAQQRAQMDRAPTPRAAVEVMLRLLPACALLEEFLRG
;
A
#
# COMPACT_ATOMS: atom_id res chain seq x y z
N SER A 1 55.25 -18.62 24.58
CA SER A 1 54.70 -17.87 25.72
C SER A 1 53.59 -16.97 25.20
N ARG A 2 52.32 -17.27 25.55
CA ARG A 2 51.11 -16.59 25.06
C ARG A 2 50.89 -15.33 25.90
N HIS A 3 50.93 -14.14 25.29
CA HIS A 3 50.48 -12.92 25.95
C HIS A 3 49.01 -12.69 25.59
N SER A 4 48.13 -13.16 26.47
CA SER A 4 46.72 -12.81 26.53
C SER A 4 46.59 -11.34 26.95
N VAL A 5 46.21 -10.47 26.02
CA VAL A 5 45.80 -9.10 26.34
C VAL A 5 44.43 -9.18 27.01
N ALA A 6 44.43 -8.99 28.33
CA ALA A 6 43.23 -8.92 29.14
C ALA A 6 42.38 -7.72 28.70
N ALA A 7 41.14 -7.98 28.28
CA ALA A 7 40.14 -6.95 28.11
C ALA A 7 39.92 -6.26 29.47
N SER A 8 40.31 -4.99 29.53
CA SER A 8 40.11 -4.11 30.69
C SER A 8 38.65 -4.12 31.10
N ALA A 9 38.39 -4.52 32.35
CA ALA A 9 37.10 -4.53 33.02
C ALA A 9 36.60 -3.10 33.36
N SER A 10 36.56 -2.21 32.37
CA SER A 10 36.02 -0.85 32.48
C SER A 10 34.83 -0.58 31.54
N GLU A 11 34.49 -1.54 30.68
CA GLU A 11 33.39 -1.40 29.70
C GLU A 11 32.04 -1.92 30.22
N ALA A 12 32.05 -2.72 31.30
CA ALA A 12 30.87 -3.40 31.84
C ALA A 12 30.03 -2.57 32.84
N SER A 13 30.39 -1.31 33.16
CA SER A 13 29.64 -0.48 34.11
C SER A 13 29.37 0.96 33.67
N ARG A 14 29.55 1.29 32.38
CA ARG A 14 29.06 2.59 31.88
C ARG A 14 27.55 2.52 31.75
N LYS A 15 26.85 3.25 32.63
CA LYS A 15 25.39 3.39 32.56
C LYS A 15 25.01 3.74 31.11
N PRO A 16 24.12 2.96 30.46
CA PRO A 16 23.78 3.19 29.07
C PRO A 16 23.21 4.59 28.91
N SER A 17 23.69 5.31 27.89
CA SER A 17 23.19 6.64 27.56
C SER A 17 21.71 6.57 27.21
N VAL A 18 21.03 7.72 27.28
CA VAL A 18 19.62 7.83 26.86
C VAL A 18 19.46 7.37 25.40
N GLY A 19 20.43 7.68 24.53
CA GLY A 19 20.42 7.24 23.13
C GLY A 19 20.48 5.71 22.98
N ILE A 20 21.35 5.03 23.74
CA ILE A 20 21.45 3.56 23.71
C ILE A 20 20.14 2.92 24.19
N LYS A 21 19.53 3.47 25.24
CA LYS A 21 18.23 3.00 25.74
C LYS A 21 17.12 3.20 24.70
N PHE A 22 17.04 4.38 24.08
CA PHE A 22 16.05 4.70 23.06
C PHE A 22 16.19 3.80 21.83
N ALA A 23 17.41 3.58 21.34
CA ALA A 23 17.67 2.69 20.21
C ALA A 23 17.18 1.26 20.51
N LYS A 24 17.49 0.73 21.70
CA LYS A 24 17.01 -0.59 22.13
C LYS A 24 15.47 -0.65 22.21
N GLN A 25 14.84 0.39 22.75
CA GLN A 25 13.38 0.48 22.81
C GLN A 25 12.75 0.52 21.41
N LEU A 26 13.34 1.28 20.48
CA LEU A 26 12.89 1.38 19.09
C LEU A 26 13.01 0.04 18.36
N THR A 27 14.14 -0.66 18.49
CA THR A 27 14.33 -1.99 17.88
C THR A 27 13.30 -2.99 18.39
N ASN A 28 13.06 -3.01 19.71
CA ASN A 28 12.05 -3.89 20.29
C ASN A 28 10.64 -3.57 19.80
N LEU A 29 10.31 -2.29 19.65
CA LEU A 29 9.03 -1.86 19.10
C LEU A 29 8.86 -2.28 17.64
N LEU A 30 9.89 -2.11 16.80
CA LEU A 30 9.85 -2.53 15.40
C LEU A 30 9.64 -4.04 15.27
N ALA A 31 10.35 -4.85 16.07
CA ALA A 31 10.17 -6.30 16.07
C ALA A 31 8.73 -6.71 16.43
N LEU A 32 8.08 -5.99 17.36
CA LEU A 32 6.68 -6.22 17.69
C LEU A 32 5.77 -5.84 16.51
N ILE A 33 5.94 -4.67 15.91
CA ILE A 33 5.13 -4.23 14.76
C ILE A 33 5.24 -5.22 13.60
N ASP A 34 6.46 -5.68 13.28
CA ASP A 34 6.75 -6.62 12.20
C ASP A 34 6.07 -7.99 12.41
N SER A 35 5.75 -8.35 13.66
CA SER A 35 5.00 -9.56 13.99
C SER A 35 3.48 -9.45 13.79
N THR A 36 2.96 -8.29 13.39
CA THR A 36 1.53 -8.00 13.27
C THR A 36 1.11 -7.67 11.84
N ALA A 37 -0.19 -7.76 11.56
CA ALA A 37 -0.78 -7.17 10.37
C ALA A 37 -0.85 -5.63 10.54
N THR A 38 0.06 -4.91 9.89
CA THR A 38 0.18 -3.46 10.10
C THR A 38 -0.85 -2.66 9.28
N HIS A 39 -1.47 -1.69 9.93
CA HIS A 39 -2.34 -0.70 9.31
C HIS A 39 -1.73 0.70 9.47
N TYR A 40 -1.57 1.43 8.38
CA TYR A 40 -0.97 2.77 8.38
C TYR A 40 -2.05 3.85 8.26
N ILE A 41 -2.04 4.80 9.19
CA ILE A 41 -2.90 5.99 9.17
C ILE A 41 -2.00 7.22 9.02
N ARG A 42 -2.34 8.11 8.08
CA ARG A 42 -1.67 9.40 7.87
C ARG A 42 -2.61 10.52 8.29
N CYS A 43 -2.21 11.27 9.31
CA CYS A 43 -2.93 12.45 9.76
C CYS A 43 -2.46 13.67 8.96
N ILE A 44 -3.39 14.46 8.43
CA ILE A 44 -3.09 15.71 7.70
C ILE A 44 -3.70 16.87 8.47
N LYS A 45 -2.86 17.85 8.81
CA LYS A 45 -3.30 19.09 9.45
C LYS A 45 -3.85 20.04 8.37
N PRO A 46 -5.13 20.44 8.42
CA PRO A 46 -5.75 21.21 7.34
C PRO A 46 -5.31 22.68 7.32
N ASN A 47 -4.89 23.25 8.44
CA ASN A 47 -4.42 24.64 8.56
C ASN A 47 -3.48 24.80 9.76
N SER A 48 -2.54 25.75 9.73
CA SER A 48 -1.60 26.02 10.83
C SER A 48 -2.25 26.44 12.15
N ASP A 49 -3.35 27.19 12.04
CA ASP A 49 -3.94 27.99 13.13
C ASP A 49 -4.91 27.20 14.01
N ARG A 50 -5.09 25.90 13.74
CA ARG A 50 -6.02 25.02 14.45
C ARG A 50 -7.48 25.50 14.40
N SER A 51 -7.83 26.26 13.37
CA SER A 51 -9.17 26.78 13.16
C SER A 51 -10.06 25.71 12.52
N ALA A 52 -11.29 25.57 13.02
CA ALA A 52 -12.29 24.72 12.39
C ALA A 52 -12.63 25.25 10.98
N GLU A 53 -13.01 24.34 10.07
CA GLU A 53 -13.49 24.65 8.71
C GLU A 53 -12.52 25.44 7.81
N ARG A 54 -11.28 25.63 8.25
CA ARG A 54 -10.23 26.30 7.46
C ARG A 54 -9.33 25.26 6.78
N PHE A 55 -9.16 25.37 5.46
CA PHE A 55 -8.30 24.49 4.68
C PHE A 55 -7.22 25.30 3.94
N GLU A 56 -5.97 24.90 4.11
CA GLU A 56 -4.79 25.43 3.45
C GLU A 56 -4.24 24.37 2.48
N PRO A 57 -4.52 24.51 1.17
CA PRO A 57 -4.17 23.50 0.18
C PRO A 57 -2.66 23.23 0.11
N LYS A 58 -1.84 24.29 0.18
CA LYS A 58 -0.38 24.18 0.08
C LYS A 58 0.21 23.35 1.23
N LEU A 59 -0.19 23.65 2.47
CA LEU A 59 0.23 22.94 3.67
C LEU A 59 -0.16 21.46 3.60
N SER A 60 -1.38 21.16 3.18
CA SER A 60 -1.87 19.79 3.05
C SER A 60 -1.13 19.02 1.95
N LEU A 61 -0.88 19.67 0.80
CA LEU A 61 -0.13 19.07 -0.31
C LEU A 61 1.32 18.75 0.09
N GLU A 62 2.00 19.65 0.79
CA GLU A 62 3.35 19.42 1.29
C GLU A 62 3.40 18.24 2.26
N GLN A 63 2.45 18.15 3.21
CA GLN A 63 2.33 16.99 4.09
C GLN A 63 2.11 15.67 3.32
N LEU A 64 1.27 15.68 2.28
CA LEU A 64 1.06 14.49 1.44
C LEU A 64 2.33 14.05 0.71
N LYS A 65 3.14 15.00 0.22
CA LYS A 65 4.44 14.73 -0.41
C LYS A 65 5.45 14.15 0.58
N TYR A 66 5.58 14.73 1.78
CA TYR A 66 6.59 14.29 2.74
C TYR A 66 6.22 13.02 3.51
N SER A 67 4.93 12.68 3.59
CA SER A 67 4.44 11.51 4.33
C SER A 67 4.45 10.20 3.54
N GLY A 68 4.93 10.22 2.28
CA GLY A 68 5.02 9.04 1.44
C GLY A 68 3.69 8.62 0.80
N VAL A 69 2.66 9.48 0.84
CA VAL A 69 1.31 9.09 0.37
C VAL A 69 1.32 8.91 -1.14
N PHE A 70 1.92 9.82 -1.89
CA PHE A 70 1.97 9.72 -3.35
C PHE A 70 2.83 8.53 -3.80
N GLU A 71 3.95 8.29 -3.12
CA GLU A 71 4.84 7.15 -3.34
C GLU A 71 4.10 5.84 -3.09
N ALA A 72 3.31 5.75 -2.01
CA ALA A 72 2.49 4.58 -1.73
C ALA A 72 1.42 4.35 -2.81
N VAL A 73 0.81 5.41 -3.35
CA VAL A 73 -0.11 5.31 -4.49
C VAL A 73 0.63 4.81 -5.73
N THR A 74 1.80 5.37 -6.05
CA THR A 74 2.61 4.96 -7.19
C THR A 74 3.00 3.48 -7.12
N ILE A 75 3.55 3.02 -6.00
CA ILE A 75 3.92 1.61 -5.80
C ILE A 75 2.71 0.70 -5.99
N ARG A 76 1.55 1.10 -5.45
CA ARG A 76 0.31 0.33 -5.56
C ARG A 76 -0.19 0.26 -7.01
N LYS A 77 -0.05 1.33 -7.79
CA LYS A 77 -0.39 1.39 -9.22
C LYS A 77 0.54 0.56 -10.10
N CYS A 78 1.83 0.46 -9.77
CA CYS A 78 2.78 -0.42 -10.48
C CYS A 78 2.40 -1.91 -10.39
N GLY A 79 1.54 -2.29 -9.45
CA GLY A 79 0.97 -3.63 -9.33
C GLY A 79 -0.44 -3.75 -9.90
N TYR A 80 -1.22 -4.67 -9.33
CA TYR A 80 -2.64 -4.85 -9.63
C TYR A 80 -3.47 -4.46 -8.38
N PRO A 81 -3.75 -3.16 -8.19
CA PRO A 81 -4.31 -2.66 -6.94
C PRO A 81 -5.77 -3.08 -6.73
N PHE A 82 -6.49 -3.32 -7.83
CA PHE A 82 -7.85 -3.81 -7.82
C PHE A 82 -7.84 -5.33 -8.06
N ARG A 83 -8.33 -6.08 -7.08
CA ARG A 83 -8.50 -7.53 -7.16
C ARG A 83 -9.95 -7.85 -6.88
N LEU A 84 -10.68 -8.23 -7.92
CA LEU A 84 -12.09 -8.57 -7.82
C LEU A 84 -12.27 -10.08 -8.09
N PRO A 85 -12.99 -10.82 -7.23
CA PRO A 85 -13.36 -12.20 -7.54
C PRO A 85 -14.08 -12.28 -8.89
N HIS A 86 -13.80 -13.32 -9.67
CA HIS A 86 -14.27 -13.40 -11.05
C HIS A 86 -15.80 -13.33 -11.17
N LEU A 87 -16.53 -13.94 -10.24
CA LEU A 87 -17.99 -13.86 -10.21
C LEU A 87 -18.48 -12.42 -10.02
N GLN A 88 -17.86 -11.66 -9.10
CA GLN A 88 -18.19 -10.26 -8.86
C GLN A 88 -17.84 -9.40 -10.08
N PHE A 89 -16.71 -9.67 -10.74
CA PHE A 89 -16.31 -8.97 -11.96
C PHE A 89 -17.30 -9.20 -13.11
N ALA A 90 -17.63 -10.46 -13.39
CA ALA A 90 -18.61 -10.82 -14.41
C ALA A 90 -19.98 -10.15 -14.15
N ASN A 91 -20.47 -10.22 -12.92
CA ASN A 91 -21.75 -9.60 -12.55
C ASN A 91 -21.72 -8.07 -12.67
N ARG A 92 -20.63 -7.44 -12.21
CA ARG A 92 -20.48 -5.98 -12.23
C ARG A 92 -20.44 -5.41 -13.65
N TYR A 93 -19.72 -6.06 -14.56
CA TYR A 93 -19.46 -5.53 -15.90
C TYR A 93 -20.33 -6.14 -17.00
N ARG A 94 -21.25 -7.06 -16.64
CA ARG A 94 -22.25 -7.63 -17.56
C ARG A 94 -23.04 -6.57 -18.34
N CYS A 95 -23.26 -5.40 -17.77
CA CYS A 95 -24.03 -4.31 -18.40
C CYS A 95 -23.36 -3.72 -19.64
N ILE A 96 -22.04 -3.87 -19.80
CA ILE A 96 -21.27 -3.36 -20.95
C ILE A 96 -21.47 -4.26 -22.19
N LEU A 97 -21.82 -5.53 -21.97
CA LEU A 97 -22.00 -6.52 -23.02
C LEU A 97 -23.38 -6.38 -23.68
N SER A 98 -23.48 -6.57 -24.99
CA SER A 98 -24.73 -6.78 -25.71
C SER A 98 -25.44 -8.07 -25.28
N ALA A 99 -26.72 -8.24 -25.63
CA ALA A 99 -27.49 -9.44 -25.28
C ALA A 99 -26.82 -10.73 -25.79
N GLN A 100 -26.26 -10.72 -27.00
CA GLN A 100 -25.54 -11.85 -27.58
C GLN A 100 -24.26 -12.18 -26.81
N GLN A 101 -23.47 -11.15 -26.47
CA GLN A 101 -22.23 -11.30 -25.70
C GLN A 101 -22.50 -11.81 -24.28
N ARG A 102 -23.59 -11.37 -23.65
CA ARG A 102 -24.03 -11.88 -22.33
C ARG A 102 -24.38 -13.36 -22.41
N ALA A 103 -25.13 -13.79 -23.43
CA ALA A 103 -25.46 -15.20 -23.62
C ALA A 103 -24.21 -16.07 -23.83
N GLN A 104 -23.18 -15.54 -24.50
CA GLN A 104 -21.90 -16.24 -24.66
C GLN A 104 -21.13 -16.35 -23.33
N MET A 105 -21.11 -15.29 -22.53
CA MET A 105 -20.51 -15.29 -21.20
C MET A 105 -21.22 -16.27 -20.25
N ASP A 106 -22.56 -16.32 -20.28
CA ASP A 106 -23.38 -17.19 -19.41
C ASP A 106 -23.22 -18.68 -19.71
N ARG A 107 -22.80 -19.03 -20.93
CA ARG A 107 -22.48 -20.41 -21.31
C ARG A 107 -21.12 -20.89 -20.78
N ALA A 108 -20.31 -19.99 -20.22
CA ALA A 108 -19.01 -20.37 -19.70
C ALA A 108 -19.15 -21.28 -18.45
N PRO A 109 -18.37 -22.37 -18.35
CA PRO A 109 -18.53 -23.35 -17.28
C PRO A 109 -18.04 -22.86 -15.91
N THR A 110 -17.26 -21.79 -15.87
CA THR A 110 -16.71 -21.23 -14.63
C THR A 110 -16.73 -19.70 -14.67
N PRO A 111 -16.77 -19.02 -13.51
CA PRO A 111 -16.63 -17.56 -13.46
C PRO A 111 -15.33 -17.06 -14.10
N ARG A 112 -14.25 -17.83 -14.03
CA ARG A 112 -12.99 -17.50 -14.73
C ARG A 112 -13.19 -17.46 -16.24
N ALA A 113 -13.75 -18.52 -16.81
CA ALA A 113 -14.00 -18.60 -18.25
C ALA A 113 -14.98 -17.51 -18.71
N ALA A 114 -15.98 -17.16 -17.89
CA ALA A 114 -16.89 -16.05 -18.16
C ALA A 114 -16.15 -14.72 -18.27
N VAL A 115 -15.24 -14.43 -17.32
CA VAL A 115 -14.41 -13.23 -17.36
C VAL A 115 -13.45 -13.23 -18.55
N GLU A 116 -12.83 -14.36 -18.88
CA GLU A 116 -11.96 -14.46 -20.06
C GLU A 116 -12.72 -14.19 -21.37
N VAL A 117 -13.94 -14.71 -21.51
CA VAL A 117 -14.83 -14.40 -22.63
C VAL A 117 -15.15 -12.91 -22.65
N MET A 118 -15.57 -12.35 -21.52
CA MET A 118 -15.91 -10.93 -21.42
C MET A 118 -14.73 -10.03 -21.79
N LEU A 119 -13.52 -10.33 -21.31
CA LEU A 119 -12.31 -9.55 -21.61
C LEU A 119 -11.90 -9.63 -23.09
N ARG A 120 -12.10 -10.78 -23.75
CA ARG A 120 -11.85 -10.92 -25.22
C ARG A 120 -12.84 -10.14 -26.07
N LEU A 121 -14.04 -9.91 -25.55
CA LEU A 121 -15.12 -9.19 -26.23
C LEU A 121 -15.01 -7.67 -26.06
N LEU A 122 -14.21 -7.20 -25.11
CA LEU A 122 -13.91 -5.77 -24.96
C LEU A 122 -12.91 -5.35 -26.06
N PRO A 123 -13.14 -4.22 -26.76
CA PRO A 123 -12.18 -3.73 -27.74
C PRO A 123 -10.84 -3.46 -27.05
N ALA A 124 -9.78 -4.09 -27.55
CA ALA A 124 -8.42 -4.07 -26.98
C ALA A 124 -7.82 -2.66 -26.81
N CYS A 125 -8.39 -1.62 -27.43
CA CYS A 125 -7.80 -0.27 -27.48
C CYS A 125 -8.26 0.70 -26.39
N ALA A 126 -9.32 0.46 -25.61
CA ALA A 126 -9.86 1.50 -24.73
C ALA A 126 -9.37 1.44 -23.26
N LEU A 127 -8.93 0.28 -22.77
CA LEU A 127 -8.73 0.09 -21.33
C LEU A 127 -7.27 0.12 -20.87
N LEU A 128 -6.29 -0.15 -21.74
CA LEU A 128 -4.87 -0.12 -21.35
C LEU A 128 -4.29 1.30 -21.35
N GLU A 129 -4.74 2.16 -22.26
CA GLU A 129 -4.27 3.55 -22.38
C GLU A 129 -4.70 4.42 -21.19
N GLU A 130 -5.92 4.26 -20.68
CA GLU A 130 -6.39 5.01 -19.51
C GLU A 130 -5.86 4.46 -18.18
N PHE A 131 -5.63 3.14 -18.09
CA PHE A 131 -5.11 2.52 -16.87
C PHE A 131 -3.59 2.72 -16.70
N LEU A 132 -2.85 2.96 -17.78
CA LEU A 132 -1.41 3.25 -17.78
C LEU A 132 -1.07 4.75 -17.74
N ARG A 133 -2.02 5.65 -18.05
CA ARG A 133 -1.80 7.12 -17.97
C ARG A 133 -2.07 7.73 -16.59
N GLY A 134 -2.49 6.92 -15.62
CA GLY A 134 -2.77 7.37 -14.26
C GLY A 134 -1.60 7.23 -13.32
#